data_AF-N9MZ66-F1
#
_entry.id   AF-N9MZ66-F1
#
_cell.length_a   1.000
_cell.length_b   1.000
_cell.length_c   1.000
_cell.angle_alpha   90.00
_cell.angle_beta   90.00
_cell.angle_gamma   90.00
#
_symmetry.space_group_name_H-M   'P 1'
#
loop_
_entity.id
_entity.type
_entity.pdbx_description
1 polymer ?
#
loop_
_entity_poly.entity_id
_entity_poly.type
_entity_poly.pdbx_seq_one_letter_code
_entity_poly.pdbx_strand_id
1 'polypeptide(L)'
;MTSYTEMLEQPQIKKKIESSLGGHIMTAYLNAGFNPPVPTLNGEQFVYNDPKPEKYAKLRREGMKLFAEILDEIHQNSGVEDA
;
A
#
# COMPACT_ATOMS: atom_id res chain seq x y z
N MET A 1 -19.86 10.03 -2.07
CA MET A 1 -18.38 10.12 -2.11
C MET A 1 -17.87 8.70 -2.09
N THR A 2 -16.95 8.31 -2.96
CA THR A 2 -16.30 6.99 -2.84
C THR A 2 -15.38 7.04 -1.63
N SER A 3 -15.45 6.04 -0.76
CA SER A 3 -14.59 5.96 0.43
C SER A 3 -13.13 5.77 0.04
N TYR A 4 -12.19 6.20 0.88
CA TYR A 4 -10.77 5.98 0.70
C TYR A 4 -10.46 4.47 0.63
N THR A 5 -11.16 3.65 1.41
CA THR A 5 -11.03 2.19 1.34
C THR A 5 -11.46 1.64 -0.03
N GLU A 6 -12.58 2.11 -0.60
CA GLU A 6 -12.99 1.74 -1.96
C GLU A 6 -12.02 2.26 -3.03
N MET A 7 -11.39 3.43 -2.81
CA MET A 7 -10.37 3.94 -3.72
C MET A 7 -9.14 3.03 -3.78
N LEU A 8 -8.76 2.39 -2.67
CA LEU A 8 -7.66 1.42 -2.64
C LEU A 8 -7.94 0.18 -3.50
N GLU A 9 -9.21 -0.14 -3.78
CA GLU A 9 -9.58 -1.29 -4.60
C GLU A 9 -9.50 -1.01 -6.11
N GLN A 10 -9.38 0.26 -6.51
CA GLN A 10 -9.36 0.66 -7.91
C GLN A 10 -8.07 0.22 -8.62
N PRO A 11 -8.12 -0.44 -9.79
CA PRO A 11 -6.95 -1.00 -10.48
C PRO A 11 -5.82 0.02 -10.72
N GLN A 12 -6.17 1.24 -11.11
CA GLN A 12 -5.19 2.31 -11.35
C GLN A 12 -4.48 2.76 -10.06
N ILE A 13 -5.19 2.72 -8.93
CA ILE A 13 -4.64 3.07 -7.62
C ILE A 13 -3.76 1.94 -7.13
N LYS A 14 -4.22 0.69 -7.18
CA LYS A 14 -3.43 -0.51 -6.86
C LYS A 14 -2.12 -0.55 -7.60
N LYS A 15 -2.14 -0.38 -8.93
CA LYS A 15 -0.93 -0.36 -9.76
C LYS A 15 0.07 0.70 -9.31
N LYS A 16 -0.42 1.90 -8.97
CA LYS A 16 0.42 3.01 -8.51
C LYS A 16 1.01 2.73 -7.14
N ILE A 17 0.20 2.24 -6.21
CA ILE A 17 0.63 1.80 -4.87
C ILE A 17 1.72 0.74 -4.97
N GLU A 18 1.51 -0.30 -5.78
CA GLU A 18 2.45 -1.41 -5.92
C GLU A 18 3.76 -0.95 -6.56
N SER A 19 3.69 -0.08 -7.58
CA SER A 19 4.89 0.53 -8.17
C SER A 19 5.70 1.33 -7.14
N SER A 20 5.02 2.16 -6.34
CA SER A 20 5.66 2.94 -5.27
C SER A 20 6.20 2.07 -4.15
N LEU A 21 5.48 1.03 -3.75
CA LEU A 21 5.90 0.07 -2.73
C LEU A 21 7.16 -0.67 -3.18
N GLY A 22 7.18 -1.16 -4.42
CA GLY A 22 8.36 -1.83 -5.00
C GLY A 22 9.59 -0.93 -5.02
N GLY A 23 9.44 0.33 -5.46
CA GLY A 23 10.53 1.32 -5.43
C GLY A 23 11.02 1.63 -4.03
N HIS A 24 10.12 1.68 -3.04
CA HIS A 24 10.48 1.91 -1.64
C HIS A 24 11.27 0.73 -1.06
N ILE A 25 10.86 -0.52 -1.36
CA ILE A 25 11.59 -1.73 -0.94
C ILE A 25 12.96 -1.78 -1.58
N MET A 26 13.05 -1.52 -2.89
CA MET A 26 14.34 -1.45 -3.60
C MET A 26 15.29 -0.44 -2.95
N THR A 27 14.80 0.77 -2.70
CA THR A 27 15.59 1.84 -2.05
C THR A 27 16.04 1.44 -0.65
N ALA A 28 15.18 0.81 0.15
CA ALA A 28 15.51 0.36 1.49
C ALA A 28 16.65 -0.66 1.51
N TYR A 29 16.66 -1.61 0.56
CA TYR A 29 17.73 -2.61 0.44
C TYR A 29 19.05 -1.97 0.01
N LEU A 30 19.01 -1.10 -1.00
CA LEU A 30 20.20 -0.40 -1.49
C LEU A 30 20.85 0.44 -0.40
N ASN A 31 20.06 1.18 0.37
CA ASN A 31 20.57 2.01 1.48
C ASN A 31 21.22 1.19 2.59
N ALA A 32 20.80 -0.06 2.77
CA ALA A 32 21.37 -0.98 3.74
C ALA A 32 22.55 -1.81 3.17
N GLY A 33 22.99 -1.54 1.93
CA GLY A 33 24.09 -2.26 1.29
C GLY A 33 23.73 -3.67 0.83
N PHE A 34 22.44 -4.00 0.70
CA PHE A 34 21.96 -5.29 0.22
C PHE A 34 21.55 -5.23 -1.26
N ASN A 35 21.57 -6.39 -1.91
CA ASN A 35 21.01 -6.54 -3.25
C ASN A 35 19.47 -6.43 -3.17
N PRO A 36 18.83 -5.58 -3.99
CA PRO A 36 17.39 -5.41 -3.96
C PRO A 36 16.69 -6.68 -4.44
N PRO A 37 15.58 -7.08 -3.79
CA PRO A 37 14.84 -8.26 -4.17
C PRO A 37 14.06 -8.00 -5.46
N VAL A 38 14.02 -8.98 -6.36
CA VAL A 38 13.25 -8.90 -7.61
C VAL A 38 11.88 -9.55 -7.39
N PRO A 39 10.77 -8.79 -7.42
CA PRO A 39 9.44 -9.36 -7.31
C PRO A 39 8.97 -9.97 -8.63
N THR A 40 8.00 -10.87 -8.53
CA THR A 40 7.14 -11.26 -9.64
C THR A 40 5.81 -10.53 -9.55
N LEU A 41 5.23 -10.15 -10.69
CA LEU A 41 3.88 -9.59 -10.72
C LEU A 41 2.87 -10.75 -10.73
N ASN A 42 2.03 -10.84 -9.71
CA ASN A 42 0.92 -11.78 -9.63
C ASN A 42 -0.40 -11.01 -9.60
N GLY A 43 -1.10 -10.99 -10.74
CA GLY A 43 -2.25 -10.11 -10.93
C GLY A 43 -1.84 -8.64 -10.82
N GLU A 44 -2.37 -7.96 -9.81
CA GLU A 44 -2.09 -6.53 -9.57
C GLU A 44 -1.04 -6.29 -8.48
N GLN A 45 -0.47 -7.34 -7.87
CA GLN A 45 0.43 -7.23 -6.72
C GLN A 45 1.83 -7.77 -6.99
N PHE A 46 2.83 -7.11 -6.42
CA PHE A 46 4.19 -7.65 -6.39
C PHE A 46 4.36 -8.69 -5.29
N VAL A 47 4.85 -9.86 -5.67
CA VAL A 47 5.14 -10.98 -4.77
C VAL A 47 6.64 -11.22 -4.78
N TYR A 48 7.23 -11.28 -3.59
CA TYR A 48 8.65 -11.54 -3.40
C TYR A 48 8.88 -12.98 -2.96
N ASN A 49 9.85 -13.65 -3.58
CA ASN A 49 10.22 -15.02 -3.22
C ASN A 49 10.88 -15.11 -1.85
N ASP A 50 11.60 -14.07 -1.42
CA ASP A 50 12.18 -13.99 -0.08
C ASP A 50 11.09 -13.58 0.93
N PRO A 51 10.90 -14.34 2.03
CA PRO A 51 9.91 -14.02 3.06
C PRO A 51 10.11 -12.66 3.74
N LYS A 52 11.34 -12.14 3.82
CA LYS A 52 11.62 -10.86 4.49
C LYS A 52 11.02 -9.66 3.74
N PRO A 53 11.33 -9.42 2.44
CA PRO A 53 10.68 -8.35 1.69
C PRO A 53 9.19 -8.60 1.49
N GLU A 54 8.74 -9.86 1.37
CA GLU A 54 7.30 -10.16 1.28
C GLU A 54 6.55 -9.73 2.55
N LYS A 55 7.07 -10.09 3.73
CA LYS A 55 6.50 -9.65 5.02
C LYS A 55 6.47 -8.13 5.12
N TYR A 56 7.54 -7.47 4.68
CA TYR A 56 7.62 -6.00 4.71
C TYR A 56 6.59 -5.36 3.75
N ALA A 57 6.44 -5.90 2.54
CA ALA A 57 5.42 -5.46 1.58
C ALA A 57 4.01 -5.61 2.16
N LYS A 58 3.69 -6.77 2.75
CA LYS A 58 2.40 -7.05 3.38
C LYS A 58 2.07 -6.04 4.49
N LEU A 59 3.00 -5.79 5.42
CA LEU A 59 2.79 -4.83 6.50
C LEU A 59 2.52 -3.41 5.99
N ARG A 60 3.16 -3.00 4.88
CA ARG A 60 2.92 -1.70 4.27
C ARG A 60 1.53 -1.59 3.64
N ARG A 61 1.05 -2.66 2.98
CA ARG A 61 -0.31 -2.72 2.44
C ARG A 61 -1.35 -2.64 3.56
N GLU A 62 -1.15 -3.38 4.64
CA GLU A 62 -2.01 -3.33 5.82
C GLU A 62 -2.05 -1.92 6.43
N GLY A 63 -0.89 -1.26 6.52
CA GLY A 63 -0.81 0.13 7.00
C GLY A 63 -1.55 1.13 6.10
N MET A 64 -1.52 0.95 4.77
CA MET A 64 -2.29 1.80 3.85
C MET A 64 -3.80 1.62 4.02
N LYS A 65 -4.24 0.38 4.23
CA LYS A 65 -5.65 0.07 4.50
C LYS A 65 -6.10 0.70 5.81
N LEU A 66 -5.33 0.52 6.89
CA LEU A 66 -5.62 1.16 8.18
C LEU A 66 -5.71 2.69 8.06
N PHE A 67 -4.81 3.30 7.30
CA PHE A 67 -4.85 4.75 7.08
C PHE A 67 -6.10 5.20 6.31
N ALA A 68 -6.50 4.44 5.28
CA ALA A 68 -7.73 4.73 4.54
C ALA A 68 -8.99 4.59 5.41
N GLU A 69 -9.05 3.55 6.26
CA GLU A 69 -10.15 3.35 7.22
C GLU A 69 -10.26 4.55 8.17
N ILE A 70 -9.15 5.05 8.71
CA ILE A 70 -9.14 6.26 9.57
C ILE A 70 -9.62 7.50 8.81
N LEU A 71 -9.22 7.68 7.54
CA LEU A 71 -9.69 8.81 6.73
C LEU A 71 -11.19 8.73 6.46
N ASP A 72 -11.71 7.52 6.22
CA ASP A 72 -13.14 7.27 6.07
C ASP A 72 -13.92 7.64 7.33
N GLU A 73 -13.42 7.25 8.52
CA GLU A 73 -14.02 7.61 9.81
C GLU A 73 -14.03 9.13 10.05
N ILE A 74 -12.91 9.82 9.77
CA ILE A 74 -12.82 11.27 9.91
C ILE A 74 -13.81 11.97 8.99
N HIS A 75 -13.89 11.55 7.72
CA HIS A 75 -14.82 12.12 6.75
C HIS A 75 -16.28 11.91 7.16
N GLN A 76 -16.63 10.73 7.66
CA GLN A 76 -17.98 10.45 8.15
C GLN A 76 -18.35 11.31 9.38
N ASN A 77 -17.41 11.54 10.29
CA ASN A 77 -17.63 12.35 11.48
C ASN A 77 -17.67 13.87 11.18
N SER A 78 -16.93 14.35 10.19
CA SER A 78 -16.96 15.76 9.75
C SER A 78 -18.26 16.18 9.06
N GLY A 79 -19.13 15.23 8.69
CA GLY A 79 -20.45 15.48 8.10
C GLY A 79 -21.59 15.69 9.09
N VAL A 80 -21.31 15.72 10.41
CA VAL A 80 -22.33 15.76 11.48
C VAL A 80 -22.40 17.12 12.19
N GLU A 81 -21.55 18.10 11.87
CA GLU A 81 -21.58 19.42 12.52
C GLU A 81 -22.54 20.46 11.88
N ASP A 82 -23.15 20.16 10.73
CA ASP A 82 -24.07 21.08 10.03
C ASP A 82 -25.48 20.47 9.78
N ALA A 83 -26.16 20.01 10.83
CA ALA A 83 -27.57 19.60 10.78
C ALA A 83 -28.40 20.16 11.95
#